data_AF-A0A7J8LZP8-F1
#
_entry.id   AF-A0A7J8LZP8-F1
#
_cell.length_a   1.000
_cell.length_b   1.000
_cell.length_c   1.000
_cell.angle_alpha   90.00
_cell.angle_beta   90.00
_cell.angle_gamma   90.00
#
_symmetry.space_group_name_H-M   'P 1'
#
loop_
_entity.id
_entity.type
_entity.pdbx_description
1 polymer ?
#
loop_
_entity_poly.entity_id
_entity_poly.type
_entity_poly.pdbx_seq_one_letter_code
_entity_poly.pdbx_strand_id
1 'polypeptide(L)'
;MRSIEGRRDIAGGRLMSDRRSAANSSSGKCFTSLCYSADGSYILAGGNSRYICMYDVSDQVLLRRFQITHNLSLDGVLDFLNSKHMTEAGPLNLIDDDNSDTEEGIDKQTRGNVGYNLPGSMPNNGRPVIRTKSLKIAPTGRSFSAATTEGVLVYSIDDSFIFDPTDLDIDVTPEAIDAALNEEQPSRALILSLRLNEDSLIKKCIFSVNPTDVPAVASSIPHRYLQRLVEALTNLLEKCPHLEFVLQWCQELCKLHGNSIQQNSRNLQPVLKSLQKAITRIHQDLADTCALNEYMLRYLCSKKGIYGSLRSNPDPDSINYMKNIHATVVIGIIMSRSRRILQAFDVNGGML
;
A
#
# COMPACT_ATOMS: atom_id res chain seq x y z
N MET A 1 -24.91 20.76 2.83
CA MET A 1 -24.45 20.14 1.57
C MET A 1 -23.02 20.62 1.36
N ARG A 2 -22.02 19.73 1.43
CA ARG A 2 -20.60 20.08 1.19
C ARG A 2 -20.30 19.91 -0.29
N SER A 3 -19.54 20.81 -0.90
CA SER A 3 -19.25 20.81 -2.34
C SER A 3 -17.83 21.30 -2.58
N ILE A 4 -17.05 20.53 -3.36
CA ILE A 4 -15.66 20.85 -3.70
C ILE A 4 -15.63 21.35 -5.15
N GLU A 5 -15.18 22.59 -5.37
CA GLU A 5 -15.14 23.22 -6.70
C GLU A 5 -13.84 22.91 -7.44
N GLY A 6 -13.72 21.73 -8.06
CA GLY A 6 -12.48 21.32 -8.74
C GLY A 6 -12.27 21.84 -10.17
N ARG A 7 -13.10 22.78 -10.67
CA ARG A 7 -13.04 23.27 -12.07
C ARG A 7 -11.71 23.98 -12.38
N ARG A 8 -11.19 24.72 -11.41
CA ARG A 8 -9.90 25.44 -11.54
C ARG A 8 -8.72 24.49 -11.39
N ASP A 9 -8.86 23.46 -10.58
CA ASP A 9 -7.75 22.55 -10.25
C ASP A 9 -7.45 21.57 -11.37
N ILE A 10 -8.48 21.12 -12.09
CA ILE A 10 -8.35 20.27 -13.28
C ILE A 10 -7.87 21.03 -14.52
N ALA A 11 -7.89 22.36 -14.49
CA ALA A 11 -7.54 23.18 -15.64
C ALA A 11 -6.07 23.00 -16.02
N GLY A 12 -5.85 22.75 -17.30
CA GLY A 12 -4.52 22.56 -17.90
C GLY A 12 -4.60 21.61 -19.09
N GLY A 13 -3.55 21.59 -19.90
CA GLY A 13 -3.50 20.87 -21.17
C GLY A 13 -4.30 21.57 -22.27
N ARG A 14 -3.60 21.97 -23.32
CA ARG A 14 -4.20 22.40 -24.59
C ARG A 14 -4.01 21.27 -25.59
N LEU A 15 -5.11 20.88 -26.25
CA LEU A 15 -5.04 19.95 -27.37
C LEU A 15 -4.51 20.68 -28.60
N MET A 16 -3.78 19.99 -29.48
CA MET A 16 -3.29 20.59 -30.72
C MET A 16 -4.41 21.04 -31.65
N SER A 17 -5.56 20.35 -31.63
CA SER A 17 -6.75 20.72 -32.38
C SER A 17 -7.51 21.92 -31.78
N ASP A 18 -7.16 22.34 -30.56
CA ASP A 18 -7.92 23.35 -29.84
C ASP A 18 -7.62 24.76 -30.35
N ARG A 19 -8.68 25.42 -30.84
CA ARG A 19 -8.64 26.80 -31.33
C ARG A 19 -8.62 27.82 -30.19
N ARG A 20 -8.96 27.41 -28.96
CA ARG A 20 -8.93 28.28 -27.77
C ARG A 20 -7.67 28.02 -26.94
N SER A 21 -7.32 29.01 -26.12
CA SER A 21 -6.24 28.86 -25.14
C SER A 21 -6.63 27.89 -24.03
N ALA A 22 -5.65 27.25 -23.39
CA ALA A 22 -5.89 26.26 -22.32
C ALA A 22 -6.78 26.80 -21.19
N ALA A 23 -6.67 28.09 -20.88
CA ALA A 23 -7.44 28.78 -19.83
C ALA A 23 -8.93 28.92 -20.17
N ASN A 24 -9.25 29.11 -21.46
CA ASN A 24 -10.63 29.27 -21.95
C ASN A 24 -11.21 27.94 -22.47
N SER A 25 -10.39 26.90 -22.53
CA SER A 25 -10.78 25.54 -22.89
C SER A 25 -11.14 24.71 -21.65
N SER A 26 -12.20 25.14 -20.96
CA SER A 26 -12.84 24.29 -19.94
C SER A 26 -13.82 23.28 -20.53
N SER A 27 -14.07 23.35 -21.84
CA SER A 27 -15.01 22.46 -22.54
C SER A 27 -14.38 21.08 -22.70
N GLY A 28 -14.83 20.09 -21.91
CA GLY A 28 -14.36 18.69 -21.96
C GLY A 28 -13.42 18.27 -20.82
N LYS A 29 -12.93 19.23 -20.01
CA LYS A 29 -12.14 18.95 -18.80
C LYS A 29 -13.06 18.67 -17.63
N CYS A 30 -13.15 17.41 -17.24
CA CYS A 30 -13.93 16.97 -16.10
C CYS A 30 -13.24 15.81 -15.38
N PHE A 31 -13.53 15.68 -14.09
CA PHE A 31 -13.17 14.49 -13.33
C PHE A 31 -14.14 13.38 -13.74
N THR A 32 -13.59 12.28 -14.27
CA THR A 32 -14.36 11.11 -14.71
C THR A 32 -14.24 9.97 -13.70
N SER A 33 -13.20 9.99 -12.87
CA SER A 33 -12.93 8.98 -11.86
C SER A 33 -12.61 9.65 -10.53
N LEU A 34 -13.26 9.15 -9.48
CA LEU A 34 -13.08 9.56 -8.11
C LEU A 34 -12.80 8.32 -7.25
N CYS A 35 -11.93 8.45 -6.26
CA CYS A 35 -11.65 7.40 -5.28
C CYS A 35 -11.46 8.00 -3.89
N TYR A 36 -12.27 7.55 -2.93
CA TYR A 36 -12.09 7.89 -1.52
C TYR A 36 -10.94 7.08 -0.92
N SER A 37 -10.24 7.69 0.03
CA SER A 37 -9.32 7.00 0.93
C SER A 37 -10.05 5.99 1.81
N ALA A 38 -9.32 5.03 2.37
CA ALA A 38 -9.91 3.98 3.20
C ALA A 38 -10.45 4.51 4.54
N ASP A 39 -9.88 5.59 5.06
CA ASP A 39 -10.33 6.32 6.26
C ASP A 39 -11.41 7.38 5.95
N GLY A 40 -11.60 7.73 4.67
CA GLY A 40 -12.55 8.73 4.21
C GLY A 40 -12.09 10.19 4.40
N SER A 41 -10.85 10.41 4.83
CA SER A 41 -10.30 11.74 5.05
C SER A 41 -10.07 12.52 3.76
N TYR A 42 -9.61 11.85 2.69
CA TYR A 42 -9.30 12.52 1.42
C TYR A 42 -9.90 11.78 0.22
N ILE A 43 -10.03 12.50 -0.89
CA ILE A 43 -10.50 11.98 -2.17
C ILE A 43 -9.50 12.30 -3.28
N LEU A 44 -9.20 11.30 -4.11
CA LEU A 44 -8.46 11.48 -5.35
C LEU A 44 -9.43 11.63 -6.52
N ALA A 45 -9.13 12.60 -7.38
CA ALA A 45 -9.91 12.90 -8.56
C ALA A 45 -9.02 12.97 -9.79
N GLY A 46 -9.44 12.30 -10.86
CA GLY A 46 -8.75 12.31 -12.15
C GLY A 46 -9.76 12.19 -13.27
N GLY A 47 -9.32 12.51 -14.48
CA GLY A 47 -10.18 12.42 -15.64
C GLY A 47 -9.52 12.93 -16.89
N ASN A 48 -10.26 13.75 -17.65
CA ASN A 48 -9.79 14.29 -18.93
C ASN A 48 -8.89 15.51 -18.71
N SER A 49 -7.74 15.27 -18.07
CA SER A 49 -6.68 16.26 -17.84
C SER A 49 -5.36 15.54 -17.55
N ARG A 50 -4.26 16.30 -17.59
CA ARG A 50 -2.92 15.85 -17.20
C ARG A 50 -2.71 15.79 -15.68
N TYR A 51 -3.70 16.22 -14.90
CA TYR A 51 -3.61 16.34 -13.46
C TYR A 51 -4.48 15.32 -12.72
N ILE A 52 -3.91 14.77 -11.65
CA ILE A 52 -4.65 14.08 -10.59
C ILE A 52 -4.68 15.02 -9.39
N CYS A 53 -5.86 15.26 -8.84
CA CYS A 53 -6.08 16.18 -7.73
C CYS A 53 -6.44 15.39 -6.46
N MET A 54 -5.84 15.76 -5.34
CA MET A 54 -6.13 15.21 -4.01
C MET A 54 -6.78 16.29 -3.18
N TYR A 55 -7.97 16.02 -2.65
CA TYR A 55 -8.74 16.95 -1.83
C TYR A 55 -8.95 16.39 -0.44
N ASP A 56 -8.92 17.27 0.56
CA ASP A 56 -9.44 16.94 1.87
C ASP A 56 -10.98 17.04 1.87
N VAL A 57 -11.64 16.04 2.45
CA VAL A 57 -13.10 15.94 2.51
C VAL A 57 -13.67 16.82 3.63
N SER A 58 -12.90 17.03 4.70
CA SER A 58 -13.31 17.85 5.84
C SER A 58 -13.29 19.33 5.49
N ASP A 59 -12.13 19.81 5.05
CA ASP A 59 -11.88 21.22 4.77
C ASP A 59 -12.28 21.64 3.36
N GLN A 60 -12.54 20.68 2.45
CA GLN A 60 -12.93 20.94 1.05
C GLN A 60 -11.86 21.69 0.25
N VAL A 61 -10.58 21.49 0.60
CA VAL A 61 -9.42 22.15 -0.02
C VAL A 61 -8.60 21.15 -0.85
N LEU A 62 -8.01 21.63 -1.94
CA LEU A 62 -7.01 20.89 -2.71
C LEU A 62 -5.72 20.75 -1.87
N LEU A 63 -5.39 19.52 -1.48
CA LEU A 63 -4.15 19.21 -0.78
C LEU A 63 -2.96 19.19 -1.75
N ARG A 64 -3.12 18.47 -2.87
CA ARG A 64 -2.01 18.24 -3.81
C ARG A 64 -2.51 17.99 -5.23
N ARG A 65 -1.76 18.50 -6.20
CA ARG A 65 -1.95 18.24 -7.62
C ARG A 65 -0.75 17.50 -8.18
N PHE A 66 -0.97 16.33 -8.77
CA PHE A 66 0.05 15.50 -9.39
C PHE A 66 -0.02 15.67 -10.90
N GLN A 67 1.10 16.05 -11.52
CA GLN A 67 1.24 16.01 -12.97
C GLN A 67 1.56 14.57 -13.40
N ILE A 68 0.73 14.02 -14.28
CA ILE A 68 0.83 12.61 -14.70
C ILE A 68 2.09 12.35 -15.52
N THR A 69 2.43 13.24 -16.45
CA THR A 69 3.54 13.05 -17.38
C THR A 69 4.12 14.38 -17.85
N HIS A 70 5.39 14.32 -18.28
CA HIS A 70 6.11 15.38 -18.97
C HIS A 70 6.40 15.01 -20.44
N ASN A 71 5.91 13.86 -20.92
CA ASN A 71 6.14 13.39 -22.27
C ASN A 71 5.37 14.23 -23.30
N LEU A 72 6.10 14.86 -24.24
CA LEU A 72 5.53 15.74 -25.27
C LEU A 72 5.03 14.98 -26.51
N SER A 73 5.26 13.67 -26.59
CA SER A 73 4.68 12.81 -27.64
C SER A 73 3.17 12.67 -27.48
N LEU A 74 2.65 12.91 -26.27
CA LEU A 74 1.22 12.95 -25.98
C LEU A 74 0.62 14.33 -26.15
N ASP A 75 -0.63 14.37 -26.57
CA ASP A 75 -1.39 15.60 -26.68
C ASP A 75 -2.03 15.98 -25.34
N GLY A 76 -2.25 17.28 -25.10
CA GLY A 76 -2.84 17.80 -23.86
C GLY A 76 -1.88 17.90 -22.67
N VAL A 77 -0.57 17.76 -22.90
CA VAL A 77 0.45 17.87 -21.83
C VAL A 77 0.88 19.31 -21.61
N LEU A 78 0.92 20.17 -22.63
CA LEU A 78 1.33 21.57 -22.52
C LEU A 78 0.12 22.52 -22.47
N ASP A 79 0.22 23.60 -21.70
CA ASP A 79 -0.79 24.67 -21.71
C ASP A 79 -0.57 25.63 -22.89
N PHE A 80 0.69 25.88 -23.21
CA PHE A 80 1.13 26.75 -24.31
C PHE A 80 1.89 25.91 -25.33
N LEU A 81 1.35 25.83 -26.54
CA LEU A 81 2.00 25.21 -27.68
C LEU A 81 2.97 26.21 -28.32
N ASN A 82 4.08 25.71 -28.85
CA ASN A 82 5.08 26.54 -29.50
C ASN A 82 4.54 27.08 -30.83
N SER A 83 4.52 28.41 -30.99
CA SER A 83 4.01 29.10 -32.18
C SER A 83 4.82 28.80 -33.44
N LYS A 84 6.07 28.34 -33.32
CA LYS A 84 6.89 27.90 -34.47
C LYS A 84 6.26 26.75 -35.24
N HIS A 85 5.45 25.92 -34.58
CA HIS A 85 4.75 24.79 -35.21
C HIS A 85 3.36 25.16 -35.73
N MET A 86 3.06 26.45 -35.89
CA MET A 86 1.78 26.94 -36.36
C MET A 86 1.95 27.59 -37.74
N THR A 87 1.37 26.99 -38.78
CA THR A 87 1.38 27.54 -40.15
C THR A 87 0.03 28.11 -40.53
N GLU A 88 -0.03 28.77 -41.70
CA GLU A 88 -1.28 29.27 -42.29
C GLU A 88 -2.32 28.15 -42.50
N ALA A 89 -1.86 26.93 -42.77
CA ALA A 89 -2.70 25.75 -42.98
C ALA A 89 -3.07 25.01 -41.68
N GLY A 90 -2.61 25.45 -40.51
CA GLY A 90 -2.86 24.79 -39.22
C GLY A 90 -1.59 24.35 -38.49
N PRO A 91 -1.71 23.58 -37.39
CA PRO A 91 -0.55 23.06 -36.68
C PRO A 91 0.23 22.06 -37.54
N LEU A 92 1.56 22.21 -37.64
CA LEU A 92 2.42 21.31 -38.43
C LEU A 92 2.25 19.84 -38.02
N ASN A 93 2.08 19.57 -36.72
CA ASN A 93 1.91 18.22 -36.18
C ASN A 93 0.62 17.51 -36.63
N LEU A 94 -0.34 18.25 -37.22
CA LEU A 94 -1.61 17.72 -37.71
C LEU A 94 -1.59 17.43 -39.21
N ILE A 95 -0.52 17.85 -39.91
CA ILE A 95 -0.32 17.54 -41.33
C ILE A 95 0.00 16.05 -41.43
N ASP A 96 -0.70 15.39 -42.34
CA ASP A 96 -0.43 14.01 -42.71
C ASP A 96 0.76 14.00 -43.67
N ASP A 97 1.93 13.61 -43.15
CA ASP A 97 3.20 13.53 -43.90
C ASP A 97 3.55 12.07 -44.18
N ASP A 98 2.54 11.19 -44.27
CA ASP A 98 2.70 9.80 -44.66
C ASP A 98 3.33 9.75 -46.07
N ASN A 99 4.61 9.44 -46.09
CA ASN A 99 5.41 9.37 -47.30
C ASN A 99 4.94 8.15 -48.12
N SER A 100 4.14 8.40 -49.16
CA SER A 100 3.55 7.36 -50.02
C SER A 100 4.58 6.49 -50.75
N ASP A 101 5.85 6.89 -50.70
CA ASP A 101 6.94 6.36 -51.53
C ASP A 101 7.84 5.34 -50.80
N THR A 102 7.56 5.02 -49.53
CA THR A 102 8.24 3.91 -48.84
C THR A 102 7.59 2.55 -49.16
N GLU A 103 8.44 1.58 -49.54
CA GLU A 103 8.06 0.20 -49.87
C GLU A 103 7.09 -0.38 -48.84
N GLU A 104 6.15 -1.24 -49.29
CA GLU A 104 5.16 -1.93 -48.47
C GLU A 104 5.80 -2.86 -47.42
N GLY A 105 6.37 -2.25 -46.39
CA GLY A 105 6.84 -2.88 -45.18
C GLY A 105 5.80 -2.80 -44.07
N ILE A 106 6.08 -3.59 -43.03
CA ILE A 106 5.30 -3.83 -41.81
C ILE A 106 4.88 -2.53 -41.09
N ASP A 107 5.52 -1.40 -41.38
CA ASP A 107 5.15 -0.06 -40.89
C ASP A 107 3.79 0.45 -41.42
N LYS A 108 3.28 -0.09 -42.54
CA LYS A 108 1.90 0.17 -43.00
C LYS A 108 0.83 -0.52 -42.13
N GLN A 109 1.23 -1.31 -41.12
CA GLN A 109 0.35 -1.80 -40.06
C GLN A 109 0.26 -0.82 -38.88
N THR A 110 0.46 0.49 -39.08
CA THR A 110 -0.27 1.47 -38.27
C THR A 110 -1.75 1.16 -38.47
N ARG A 111 -2.36 0.48 -37.50
CA ARG A 111 -3.80 0.16 -37.46
C ARG A 111 -4.56 1.31 -38.13
N GLY A 112 -4.99 1.08 -39.37
CA GLY A 112 -5.65 2.08 -40.20
C GLY A 112 -6.64 2.79 -39.31
N ASN A 113 -6.41 4.10 -39.16
CA ASN A 113 -6.86 4.98 -38.09
C ASN A 113 -8.38 4.86 -37.86
N VAL A 114 -8.82 3.80 -37.17
CA VAL A 114 -10.23 3.33 -37.17
C VAL A 114 -11.15 4.38 -36.55
N GLY A 115 -10.57 5.27 -35.75
CA GLY A 115 -11.25 6.41 -35.15
C GLY A 115 -11.33 7.65 -36.04
N TYR A 116 -10.49 7.84 -37.06
CA TYR A 116 -10.38 9.08 -37.84
C TYR A 116 -11.63 9.41 -38.67
N ASN A 117 -12.44 8.40 -38.97
CA ASN A 117 -13.67 8.52 -39.76
C ASN A 117 -14.95 8.33 -38.93
N LEU A 118 -14.87 8.27 -37.60
CA LEU A 118 -16.08 8.30 -36.77
C LEU A 118 -16.63 9.72 -36.73
N PRO A 119 -17.95 9.92 -36.89
CA PRO A 119 -18.54 11.25 -36.74
C PRO A 119 -18.21 11.82 -35.35
N GLY A 120 -17.52 12.96 -35.32
CA GLY A 120 -17.08 13.63 -34.09
C GLY A 120 -15.65 13.32 -33.62
N SER A 121 -14.91 12.44 -34.30
CA SER A 121 -13.48 12.30 -34.05
C SER A 121 -12.71 13.44 -34.70
N MET A 122 -11.85 14.09 -33.92
CA MET A 122 -10.93 15.07 -34.49
C MET A 122 -9.66 14.36 -34.94
N PRO A 123 -9.17 14.68 -36.15
CA PRO A 123 -7.88 14.18 -36.59
C PRO A 123 -6.79 14.64 -35.63
N ASN A 124 -6.11 13.70 -34.96
CA ASN A 124 -4.93 13.99 -34.11
C ASN A 124 -3.70 13.19 -34.52
N ASN A 125 -3.65 12.79 -35.79
CA ASN A 125 -2.58 11.97 -36.38
C ASN A 125 -2.15 10.78 -35.50
N GLY A 126 -3.13 10.09 -34.88
CA GLY A 126 -2.89 8.94 -33.99
C GLY A 126 -2.27 9.27 -32.62
N ARG A 127 -1.95 10.53 -32.31
CA ARG A 127 -1.37 10.90 -31.00
C ARG A 127 -2.41 10.71 -29.87
N PRO A 128 -2.09 9.94 -28.82
CA PRO A 128 -3.00 9.79 -27.69
C PRO A 128 -3.08 11.09 -26.88
N VAL A 129 -4.29 11.42 -26.43
CA VAL A 129 -4.53 12.54 -25.50
C VAL A 129 -4.33 12.07 -24.07
N ILE A 130 -3.53 12.78 -23.28
CA ILE A 130 -3.33 12.45 -21.87
C ILE A 130 -4.63 12.52 -21.08
N ARG A 131 -4.93 11.46 -20.33
CA ARG A 131 -6.08 11.39 -19.42
C ARG A 131 -5.86 10.31 -18.37
N THR A 132 -6.56 10.43 -17.25
CA THR A 132 -6.75 9.36 -16.27
C THR A 132 -8.08 8.68 -16.50
N LYS A 133 -8.07 7.38 -16.80
CA LYS A 133 -9.29 6.59 -17.03
C LYS A 133 -9.87 6.05 -15.72
N SER A 134 -9.00 5.68 -14.78
CA SER A 134 -9.41 5.10 -13.49
C SER A 134 -8.36 5.42 -12.43
N LEU A 135 -8.83 5.67 -11.20
CA LEU A 135 -8.01 5.84 -10.01
C LEU A 135 -8.45 4.85 -8.94
N LYS A 136 -7.49 4.22 -8.28
CA LYS A 136 -7.74 3.35 -7.11
C LYS A 136 -6.67 3.57 -6.05
N ILE A 137 -7.12 3.82 -4.83
CA ILE A 137 -6.25 3.85 -3.64
C ILE A 137 -6.08 2.43 -3.14
N ALA A 138 -4.86 2.08 -2.72
CA ALA A 138 -4.59 0.80 -2.08
C ALA A 138 -5.42 0.68 -0.79
N PRO A 139 -5.99 -0.50 -0.47
CA PRO A 139 -6.72 -0.69 0.78
C PRO A 139 -5.91 -0.38 2.05
N THR A 140 -4.57 -0.42 1.94
CA THR A 140 -3.63 -0.05 3.01
C THR A 140 -3.39 1.46 3.14
N GLY A 141 -3.94 2.29 2.24
CA GLY A 141 -3.85 3.76 2.27
C GLY A 141 -2.51 4.37 1.86
N ARG A 142 -1.41 3.59 1.81
CA ARG A 142 -0.04 4.11 1.58
C ARG A 142 0.30 4.39 0.11
N SER A 143 -0.52 3.92 -0.82
CA SER A 143 -0.29 4.10 -2.26
C SER A 143 -1.58 4.21 -3.04
N PHE A 144 -1.50 4.78 -4.24
CA PHE A 144 -2.60 4.79 -5.20
C PHE A 144 -2.08 4.54 -6.61
N SER A 145 -2.94 3.98 -7.44
CA SER A 145 -2.64 3.67 -8.83
C SER A 145 -3.58 4.43 -9.77
N ALA A 146 -3.00 5.01 -10.81
CA ALA A 146 -3.71 5.75 -11.84
C ALA A 146 -3.52 5.05 -13.18
N ALA A 147 -4.63 4.63 -13.80
CA ALA A 147 -4.63 4.13 -15.17
C ALA A 147 -4.67 5.32 -16.14
N THR A 148 -3.56 5.60 -16.78
CA THR A 148 -3.33 6.72 -17.68
C THR A 148 -3.21 6.25 -19.12
N THR A 149 -3.02 7.16 -20.08
CA THR A 149 -2.80 6.77 -21.48
C THR A 149 -1.43 6.18 -21.76
N GLU A 150 -0.42 6.49 -20.93
CA GLU A 150 0.91 5.88 -21.07
C GLU A 150 0.98 4.51 -20.41
N GLY A 151 0.20 4.30 -19.36
CA GLY A 151 0.20 3.05 -18.60
C GLY A 151 -0.39 3.23 -17.21
N VAL A 152 -0.03 2.32 -16.30
CA VAL A 152 -0.45 2.38 -14.89
C VAL A 152 0.67 3.02 -14.07
N LEU A 153 0.42 4.20 -13.52
CA LEU A 153 1.33 4.87 -12.60
C LEU A 153 0.96 4.50 -11.17
N VAL A 154 1.95 4.07 -10.39
CA VAL A 154 1.78 3.77 -8.96
C VAL A 154 2.52 4.83 -8.16
N TYR A 155 1.77 5.59 -7.37
CA TYR A 155 2.29 6.58 -6.45
C TYR A 155 2.27 5.99 -5.04
N SER A 156 3.37 6.11 -4.32
CA SER A 156 3.48 5.70 -2.91
C SER A 156 4.10 6.82 -2.10
N ILE A 157 3.77 6.86 -0.81
CA ILE A 157 4.44 7.71 0.16
C ILE A 157 5.80 7.06 0.48
N ASP A 158 6.86 7.85 0.47
CA ASP A 158 8.19 7.43 0.94
C ASP A 158 8.42 8.01 2.34
N ASP A 159 8.50 7.14 3.33
CA ASP A 159 8.69 7.52 4.75
C ASP A 159 10.18 7.62 5.13
N SER A 160 11.12 7.32 4.21
CA SER A 160 12.54 7.16 4.57
C SER A 160 13.29 8.47 4.89
N PHE A 161 12.73 9.64 4.53
CA PHE A 161 13.40 10.94 4.66
C PHE A 161 12.58 12.05 5.33
N ILE A 162 11.43 11.73 5.93
CA ILE A 162 10.56 12.73 6.56
C ILE A 162 10.62 12.56 8.08
N PHE A 163 11.26 13.51 8.76
CA PHE A 163 11.20 13.61 10.22
C PHE A 163 9.91 14.35 10.61
N ASP A 164 8.93 13.61 11.11
CA ASP A 164 7.62 14.13 11.52
C ASP A 164 7.32 13.69 12.96
N PRO A 165 7.84 14.39 13.98
CA PRO A 165 7.65 14.00 15.36
C PRO A 165 6.19 14.27 15.78
N THR A 166 5.60 13.32 16.49
CA THR A 166 4.18 13.43 16.89
C THR A 166 3.98 14.36 18.08
N ASP A 167 4.96 14.39 19.00
CA ASP A 167 4.92 15.15 20.26
C ASP A 167 6.36 15.29 20.78
N LEU A 168 7.11 16.23 20.22
CA LEU A 168 8.51 16.45 20.56
C LEU A 168 8.64 17.42 21.75
N ASP A 169 9.40 16.99 22.76
CA ASP A 169 9.84 17.82 23.88
C ASP A 169 11.37 17.83 23.94
N ILE A 170 11.96 18.76 24.69
CA ILE A 170 13.43 18.90 24.84
C ILE A 170 14.05 17.59 25.36
N ASP A 171 13.30 16.83 26.16
CA ASP A 171 13.74 15.57 26.75
C ASP A 171 13.58 14.34 25.83
N VAL A 172 13.04 14.51 24.62
CA VAL A 172 12.80 13.43 23.65
C VAL A 172 13.97 13.36 22.67
N THR A 173 15.08 12.75 23.12
CA THR A 173 16.29 12.53 22.30
C THR A 173 16.61 11.04 22.14
N PRO A 174 17.34 10.64 21.09
CA PRO A 174 17.83 9.27 20.94
C PRO A 174 18.70 8.82 22.13
N GLU A 175 19.44 9.74 22.73
CA GLU A 175 20.27 9.50 23.91
C GLU A 175 19.41 9.17 25.15
N ALA A 176 18.30 9.88 25.33
CA ALA A 176 17.35 9.59 26.40
C ALA A 176 16.67 8.23 26.24
N ILE A 177 16.42 7.80 25.00
CA ILE A 177 15.91 6.45 24.69
C ILE A 177 16.95 5.41 25.08
N ASP A 178 18.21 5.61 24.71
CA ASP A 178 19.29 4.68 25.05
C ASP A 178 19.56 4.62 26.56
N ALA A 179 19.47 5.75 27.27
CA ALA A 179 19.54 5.79 28.72
C ALA A 179 18.39 4.99 29.36
N ALA A 180 17.15 5.16 28.90
CA ALA A 180 15.99 4.42 29.40
C ALA A 180 16.08 2.90 29.14
N LEU A 181 16.71 2.50 28.02
CA LEU A 181 17.00 1.09 27.74
C LEU A 181 18.05 0.53 28.69
N ASN A 182 19.09 1.31 29.03
CA ASN A 182 20.12 0.91 29.99
C ASN A 182 19.59 0.83 31.44
N GLU A 183 18.57 1.64 31.78
CA GLU A 183 17.88 1.62 33.07
C GLU A 183 16.82 0.50 33.18
N GLU A 184 16.73 -0.40 32.21
CA GLU A 184 15.75 -1.50 32.16
C GLU A 184 14.28 -1.01 32.21
N GLN A 185 13.98 0.16 31.63
CA GLN A 185 12.64 0.72 31.53
C GLN A 185 12.09 0.68 30.08
N PRO A 186 11.71 -0.51 29.56
CA PRO A 186 11.31 -0.67 28.16
C PRO A 186 10.03 0.08 27.79
N SER A 187 9.09 0.24 28.72
CA SER A 187 7.84 0.98 28.50
C SER A 187 8.10 2.46 28.22
N ARG A 188 8.97 3.09 29.02
CA ARG A 188 9.38 4.47 28.85
C ARG A 188 10.15 4.66 27.53
N ALA A 189 11.13 3.80 27.26
CA ALA A 189 11.91 3.85 26.02
C ALA A 189 11.03 3.72 24.77
N LEU A 190 10.05 2.80 24.78
CA LEU A 190 9.14 2.61 23.66
C LEU A 190 8.24 3.84 23.44
N ILE A 191 7.71 4.46 24.49
CA ILE A 191 6.89 5.68 24.36
C ILE A 191 7.73 6.83 23.80
N LEU A 192 8.98 7.00 24.26
CA LEU A 192 9.89 8.03 23.76
C LEU A 192 10.24 7.82 22.28
N SER A 193 10.53 6.58 21.87
CA SER A 193 10.80 6.26 20.46
C SER A 193 9.57 6.50 19.55
N LEU A 194 8.36 6.22 20.04
CA LEU A 194 7.11 6.51 19.33
C LEU A 194 6.85 8.02 19.19
N ARG A 195 7.28 8.84 20.15
CA ARG A 195 7.20 10.31 20.06
C ARG A 195 8.16 10.88 19.02
N LEU A 196 9.41 10.40 19.04
CA LEU A 196 10.45 10.81 18.09
C LEU A 196 10.15 10.34 16.66
N ASN A 197 9.35 9.27 16.52
CA ASN A 197 8.84 8.75 15.26
C ASN A 197 9.89 8.11 14.31
N GLU A 198 11.08 7.79 14.82
CA GLU A 198 12.12 7.12 14.04
C GLU A 198 11.99 5.59 14.02
N ASP A 199 11.84 5.03 12.82
CA ASP A 199 11.69 3.58 12.60
C ASP A 199 12.80 2.72 13.20
N SER A 200 14.06 3.19 13.14
CA SER A 200 15.23 2.47 13.66
C SER A 200 15.16 2.30 15.18
N LEU A 201 14.81 3.38 15.89
CA LEU A 201 14.73 3.42 17.34
C LEU A 201 13.52 2.66 17.87
N ILE A 202 12.37 2.79 17.20
CA ILE A 202 11.17 2.00 17.55
C ILE A 202 11.47 0.50 17.46
N LYS A 203 12.14 0.05 16.39
CA LYS A 203 12.55 -1.35 16.24
C LYS A 203 13.52 -1.79 17.32
N LYS A 204 14.52 -0.95 17.64
CA LYS A 204 15.48 -1.21 18.73
C LYS A 204 14.74 -1.42 20.07
N CYS A 205 13.79 -0.54 20.39
CA CYS A 205 12.99 -0.63 21.62
C CYS A 205 12.07 -1.86 21.65
N ILE A 206 11.48 -2.26 20.51
CA ILE A 206 10.65 -3.46 20.44
C ILE A 206 11.48 -4.72 20.71
N PHE A 207 12.69 -4.82 20.14
CA PHE A 207 13.56 -5.99 20.33
C PHE A 207 14.23 -6.08 21.70
N SER A 208 14.40 -4.96 22.41
CA SER A 208 14.94 -4.98 23.77
C SER A 208 13.95 -5.50 24.82
N VAL A 209 12.66 -5.62 24.49
CA VAL A 209 11.65 -6.11 25.44
C VAL A 209 11.71 -7.62 25.56
N ASN A 210 11.77 -8.13 26.79
CA ASN A 210 11.65 -9.56 27.05
C ASN A 210 10.26 -10.08 26.67
N PRO A 211 10.13 -11.28 26.08
CA PRO A 211 8.83 -11.86 25.70
C PRO A 211 7.82 -11.97 26.85
N THR A 212 8.28 -12.13 28.10
CA THR A 212 7.43 -12.19 29.29
C THR A 212 6.75 -10.86 29.61
N ASP A 213 7.41 -9.76 29.28
CA ASP A 213 7.03 -8.41 29.71
C ASP A 213 6.22 -7.67 28.63
N VAL A 214 6.09 -8.27 27.44
CA VAL A 214 5.30 -7.76 26.31
C VAL A 214 3.88 -7.34 26.73
N PRO A 215 3.09 -8.13 27.50
CA PRO A 215 1.75 -7.72 27.90
C PRO A 215 1.76 -6.48 28.80
N ALA A 216 2.72 -6.39 29.72
CA ALA A 216 2.86 -5.25 30.63
C ALA A 216 3.21 -3.98 29.84
N VAL A 217 4.20 -4.06 28.94
CA VAL A 217 4.57 -2.93 28.07
C VAL A 217 3.41 -2.54 27.16
N ALA A 218 2.74 -3.49 26.50
CA ALA A 218 1.62 -3.23 25.60
C ALA A 218 0.45 -2.52 26.30
N SER A 219 0.17 -2.81 27.58
CA SER A 219 -0.86 -2.14 28.37
C SER A 219 -0.51 -0.70 28.77
N SER A 220 0.79 -0.39 28.89
CA SER A 220 1.26 0.96 29.24
C SER A 220 1.18 1.97 28.08
N ILE A 221 1.00 1.49 26.84
CA ILE A 221 1.05 2.33 25.65
C ILE A 221 -0.27 3.10 25.48
N PRO A 222 -0.23 4.43 25.38
CA PRO A 222 -1.41 5.23 25.09
C PRO A 222 -1.99 4.97 23.69
N HIS A 223 -3.31 4.97 23.58
CA HIS A 223 -4.05 4.73 22.33
C HIS A 223 -3.63 5.64 21.16
N ARG A 224 -3.12 6.86 21.44
CA ARG A 224 -2.64 7.80 20.40
C ARG A 224 -1.50 7.25 19.55
N TYR A 225 -0.63 6.42 20.15
CA TYR A 225 0.53 5.86 19.45
C TYR A 225 0.28 4.47 18.86
N LEU A 226 -0.94 3.95 19.02
CA LEU A 226 -1.29 2.59 18.57
C LEU A 226 -1.14 2.44 17.06
N GLN A 227 -1.55 3.44 16.29
CA GLN A 227 -1.44 3.42 14.84
C GLN A 227 0.03 3.21 14.41
N ARG A 228 0.92 4.04 14.94
CA ARG A 228 2.34 4.00 14.59
C ARG A 228 3.02 2.72 15.03
N LEU A 229 2.67 2.19 16.21
CA LEU A 229 3.19 0.93 16.69
C LEU A 229 2.77 -0.25 15.79
N VAL A 230 1.52 -0.30 15.36
CA VAL A 230 1.03 -1.39 14.48
C VAL A 230 1.69 -1.30 13.09
N GLU A 231 1.92 -0.09 12.56
CA GLU A 231 2.70 0.11 11.33
C GLU A 231 4.13 -0.43 11.48
N ALA A 232 4.81 -0.11 12.58
CA ALA A 232 6.16 -0.60 12.87
C ALA A 232 6.18 -2.14 12.98
N LEU A 233 5.21 -2.74 13.67
CA LEU A 233 5.07 -4.19 13.77
C LEU A 233 4.78 -4.85 12.41
N THR A 234 3.98 -4.22 11.56
CA THR A 234 3.71 -4.72 10.21
C THR A 234 4.99 -4.73 9.37
N ASN A 235 5.77 -3.65 9.43
CA ASN A 235 7.06 -3.56 8.74
C ASN A 235 8.07 -4.59 9.28
N LEU A 236 8.06 -4.85 10.60
CA LEU A 236 8.88 -5.90 11.23
C LEU A 236 8.45 -7.30 10.77
N LEU A 237 7.15 -7.54 10.67
CA LEU A 237 6.61 -8.84 10.27
C LEU A 237 7.00 -9.22 8.83
N GLU A 238 7.12 -8.25 7.92
CA GLU A 238 7.56 -8.49 6.54
C GLU A 238 9.08 -8.68 6.40
N LYS A 239 9.89 -8.11 7.30
CA LYS A 239 11.36 -8.03 7.16
C LYS A 239 12.13 -8.92 8.13
N CYS A 240 11.56 -9.31 9.26
CA CYS A 240 12.30 -9.94 10.35
C CYS A 240 12.03 -11.45 10.47
N PRO A 241 13.05 -12.23 10.86
CA PRO A 241 12.91 -13.68 11.06
C PRO A 241 12.20 -14.06 12.37
N HIS A 242 12.08 -13.14 13.34
CA HIS A 242 11.50 -13.40 14.67
C HIS A 242 9.96 -13.36 14.66
N LEU A 243 9.33 -14.24 13.87
CA LEU A 243 7.89 -14.24 13.64
C LEU A 243 7.06 -14.44 14.93
N GLU A 244 7.43 -15.40 15.78
CA GLU A 244 6.68 -15.70 17.00
C GLU A 244 6.64 -14.49 17.95
N PHE A 245 7.76 -13.79 18.08
CA PHE A 245 7.88 -12.59 18.92
C PHE A 245 6.97 -11.47 18.41
N VAL A 246 7.02 -11.17 17.11
CA VAL A 246 6.17 -10.12 16.51
C VAL A 246 4.69 -10.51 16.57
N LEU A 247 4.34 -11.78 16.34
CA LEU A 247 2.96 -12.26 16.48
C LEU A 247 2.46 -12.22 17.93
N GLN A 248 3.34 -12.43 18.91
CA GLN A 248 3.00 -12.23 20.33
C GLN A 248 2.60 -10.78 20.60
N TRP A 249 3.39 -9.82 20.11
CA TRP A 249 3.07 -8.41 20.19
C TRP A 249 1.71 -8.08 19.56
N CYS A 250 1.48 -8.53 18.33
CA CYS A 250 0.21 -8.32 17.65
C CYS A 250 -0.98 -8.94 18.42
N GLN A 251 -0.80 -10.13 18.98
CA GLN A 251 -1.84 -10.79 19.77
C GLN A 251 -2.18 -10.00 21.04
N GLU A 252 -1.18 -9.60 21.82
CA GLU A 252 -1.40 -8.87 23.07
C GLU A 252 -1.98 -7.47 22.81
N LEU A 253 -1.55 -6.79 21.75
CA LEU A 253 -2.14 -5.52 21.33
C LEU A 253 -3.61 -5.67 20.95
N CYS A 254 -3.96 -6.69 20.15
CA CYS A 254 -5.35 -6.93 19.77
C CYS A 254 -6.25 -7.28 20.98
N LYS A 255 -5.72 -8.02 21.97
CA LYS A 255 -6.47 -8.35 23.19
C LYS A 255 -6.72 -7.14 24.08
N LEU A 256 -5.68 -6.34 24.34
CA LEU A 256 -5.74 -5.23 25.28
C LEU A 256 -6.47 -4.01 24.68
N HIS A 257 -6.13 -3.67 23.44
CA HIS A 257 -6.64 -2.45 22.78
C HIS A 257 -7.85 -2.72 21.88
N GLY A 258 -8.39 -3.94 21.84
CA GLY A 258 -9.48 -4.33 20.93
C GLY A 258 -10.69 -3.40 20.96
N ASN A 259 -11.14 -2.97 22.14
CA ASN A 259 -12.25 -2.02 22.29
C ASN A 259 -11.93 -0.64 21.69
N SER A 260 -10.71 -0.15 21.93
CA SER A 260 -10.26 1.14 21.38
C SER A 260 -10.12 1.07 19.86
N ILE A 261 -9.61 -0.04 19.34
CA ILE A 261 -9.51 -0.29 17.90
C ILE A 261 -10.91 -0.30 17.27
N GLN A 262 -11.91 -0.85 17.95
CA GLN A 262 -13.29 -0.86 17.46
C GLN A 262 -13.92 0.53 17.42
N GLN A 263 -13.68 1.34 18.46
CA GLN A 263 -14.17 2.72 18.53
C GLN A 263 -13.49 3.63 17.49
N ASN A 264 -12.20 3.44 17.24
CA ASN A 264 -11.41 4.24 16.30
C ASN A 264 -11.14 3.50 14.98
N SER A 265 -12.06 2.63 14.57
CA SER A 265 -11.85 1.69 13.47
C SER A 265 -11.51 2.40 12.17
N ARG A 266 -12.19 3.50 11.83
CA ARG A 266 -12.00 4.25 10.57
C ARG A 266 -10.55 4.69 10.32
N ASN A 267 -9.90 5.23 11.34
CA ASN A 267 -8.53 5.74 11.21
C ASN A 267 -7.50 4.59 11.21
N LEU A 268 -7.77 3.53 11.98
CA LEU A 268 -6.87 2.39 12.09
C LEU A 268 -7.06 1.35 10.95
N GLN A 269 -8.16 1.44 10.19
CA GLN A 269 -8.48 0.53 9.09
C GLN A 269 -7.30 0.23 8.15
N PRO A 270 -6.57 1.23 7.61
CA PRO A 270 -5.54 0.97 6.61
C PRO A 270 -4.37 0.17 7.22
N VAL A 271 -4.01 0.51 8.45
CA VAL A 271 -2.92 -0.12 9.21
C VAL A 271 -3.29 -1.56 9.60
N LEU A 272 -4.52 -1.78 10.07
CA LEU A 272 -5.02 -3.12 10.40
C LEU A 272 -5.11 -4.00 9.15
N LYS A 273 -5.58 -3.46 8.02
CA LYS A 273 -5.59 -4.19 6.73
C LYS A 273 -4.18 -4.56 6.29
N SER A 274 -3.20 -3.68 6.50
CA SER A 274 -1.79 -3.97 6.22
C SER A 274 -1.27 -5.11 7.11
N LEU A 275 -1.56 -5.05 8.42
CA LEU A 275 -1.19 -6.10 9.36
C LEU A 275 -1.86 -7.44 9.00
N GLN A 276 -3.17 -7.44 8.75
CA GLN A 276 -3.93 -8.61 8.35
C GLN A 276 -3.37 -9.23 7.07
N LYS A 277 -3.07 -8.41 6.05
CA LYS A 277 -2.45 -8.87 4.80
C LYS A 277 -1.11 -9.57 5.06
N ALA A 278 -0.24 -8.97 5.88
CA ALA A 278 1.06 -9.55 6.21
C ALA A 278 0.92 -10.88 6.97
N ILE A 279 0.04 -10.93 7.99
CA ILE A 279 -0.25 -12.15 8.76
C ILE A 279 -0.84 -13.25 7.87
N THR A 280 -1.83 -12.93 7.03
CA THR A 280 -2.48 -13.90 6.14
C THR A 280 -1.49 -14.49 5.14
N ARG A 281 -0.59 -13.67 4.58
CA ARG A 281 0.46 -14.15 3.67
C ARG A 281 1.37 -15.15 4.38
N ILE A 282 1.89 -14.80 5.56
CA ILE A 282 2.76 -15.68 6.34
C ILE A 282 2.01 -16.96 6.76
N HIS A 283 0.74 -16.83 7.11
CA HIS A 283 -0.10 -17.98 7.43
C HIS A 283 -0.25 -18.92 6.23
N GLN A 284 -0.54 -18.41 5.03
CA GLN A 284 -0.66 -19.23 3.83
C GLN A 284 0.66 -19.95 3.50
N ASP A 285 1.78 -19.21 3.51
CA ASP A 285 3.10 -19.75 3.21
C ASP A 285 3.51 -20.88 4.19
N LEU A 286 3.21 -20.70 5.48
CA LEU A 286 3.51 -21.71 6.52
C LEU A 286 2.46 -22.84 6.58
N ALA A 287 1.21 -22.60 6.21
CA ALA A 287 0.11 -23.57 6.34
C ALA A 287 0.32 -24.73 5.39
N ASP A 288 0.56 -24.41 4.12
CA ASP A 288 0.68 -25.42 3.08
C ASP A 288 1.90 -26.30 3.35
N THR A 289 3.02 -25.68 3.72
CA THR A 289 4.26 -26.40 4.04
C THR A 289 4.10 -27.29 5.29
N CYS A 290 3.47 -26.79 6.35
CA CYS A 290 3.26 -27.58 7.56
C CYS A 290 2.25 -28.71 7.38
N ALA A 291 1.16 -28.46 6.66
CA ALA A 291 0.17 -29.48 6.34
C ALA A 291 0.81 -30.62 5.52
N LEU A 292 1.58 -30.28 4.48
CA LEU A 292 2.29 -31.27 3.66
C LEU A 292 3.27 -32.10 4.50
N ASN A 293 4.08 -31.45 5.35
CA ASN A 293 5.02 -32.12 6.22
C ASN A 293 4.30 -33.02 7.24
N GLU A 294 3.21 -32.55 7.83
CA GLU A 294 2.41 -33.32 8.79
C GLU A 294 1.78 -34.56 8.13
N TYR A 295 1.15 -34.40 6.97
CA TYR A 295 0.57 -35.53 6.22
C TYR A 295 1.65 -36.53 5.81
N MET A 296 2.81 -36.06 5.33
CA MET A 296 3.94 -36.92 4.96
C MET A 296 4.48 -37.69 6.16
N LEU A 297 4.71 -37.03 7.30
CA LEU A 297 5.18 -37.68 8.52
C LEU A 297 4.16 -38.69 9.04
N ARG A 298 2.87 -38.34 9.06
CA ARG A 298 1.78 -39.26 9.44
C ARG A 298 1.75 -40.49 8.53
N TYR A 299 1.93 -40.31 7.22
CA TYR A 299 2.00 -41.40 6.26
C TYR A 299 3.22 -42.32 6.49
N LEU A 300 4.41 -41.74 6.67
CA LEU A 300 5.64 -42.49 6.90
C LEU A 300 5.59 -43.25 8.24
N CYS A 301 5.09 -42.61 9.30
CA CYS A 301 4.89 -43.26 10.60
C CYS A 301 3.88 -44.40 10.52
N SER A 302 2.78 -44.23 9.77
CA SER A 302 1.79 -45.28 9.52
C SER A 302 2.42 -46.49 8.80
N LYS A 303 3.26 -46.27 7.77
CA LYS A 303 3.99 -47.35 7.10
C LYS A 303 5.05 -48.03 7.97
N LYS A 304 5.74 -47.27 8.84
CA LYS A 304 6.74 -47.84 9.76
C LYS A 304 6.12 -48.75 10.82
N GLY A 305 4.88 -48.46 11.23
CA GLY A 305 4.07 -49.37 12.07
C GLY A 305 3.76 -50.71 11.40
N ILE A 306 3.74 -50.79 10.07
CA ILE A 306 3.48 -52.02 9.31
C ILE A 306 4.74 -52.89 9.19
N TYR A 307 5.94 -52.29 9.14
CA TYR A 307 7.21 -53.04 9.14
C TYR A 307 7.80 -53.29 10.55
N GLY A 308 7.35 -52.54 11.56
CA GLY A 308 7.74 -52.72 12.97
C GLY A 308 7.09 -53.92 13.66
N SER A 309 6.07 -54.54 13.06
CA SER A 309 5.50 -55.81 13.57
C SER A 309 6.34 -57.04 13.22
N LEU A 310 7.38 -56.89 12.38
CA LEU A 310 8.26 -57.98 11.92
C LEU A 310 9.67 -57.95 12.52
N ARG A 311 10.04 -56.94 13.32
CA ARG A 311 11.28 -56.96 14.12
C ARG A 311 11.02 -56.40 15.51
N SER A 312 11.30 -57.26 16.49
CA SER A 312 11.30 -57.08 17.93
C SER A 312 11.60 -55.66 18.43
N ASN A 313 10.74 -55.19 19.35
CA ASN A 313 10.87 -54.10 20.33
C ASN A 313 11.83 -52.94 19.98
N PRO A 314 11.31 -51.73 19.68
CA PRO A 314 12.09 -50.51 19.83
C PRO A 314 11.92 -49.95 21.25
N ASP A 315 13.02 -49.46 21.82
CA ASP A 315 13.09 -48.82 23.13
C ASP A 315 12.13 -47.61 23.25
N PRO A 316 11.50 -47.41 24.42
CA PRO A 316 10.50 -46.34 24.66
C PRO A 316 11.05 -44.92 24.50
N ASP A 317 12.37 -44.73 24.45
CA ASP A 317 13.01 -43.40 24.31
C ASP A 317 13.04 -42.87 22.88
N SER A 318 12.89 -43.75 21.87
CA SER A 318 12.89 -43.35 20.45
C SER A 318 11.59 -42.66 20.01
N ILE A 319 10.48 -42.90 20.72
CA ILE A 319 9.16 -42.30 20.47
C ILE A 319 9.09 -40.86 21.01
N ASN A 320 9.88 -40.54 22.04
CA ASN A 320 9.95 -39.18 22.59
C ASN A 320 10.85 -38.25 21.76
N TYR A 321 11.82 -38.79 21.03
CA TYR A 321 12.70 -37.98 20.17
C TYR A 321 11.97 -37.35 18.96
N MET A 322 10.86 -37.93 18.49
CA MET A 322 10.05 -37.35 17.42
C MET A 322 8.95 -36.40 17.92
N LYS A 323 8.72 -36.30 19.23
CA LYS A 323 7.81 -35.28 19.80
C LYS A 323 8.48 -33.92 19.98
N ASN A 324 9.81 -33.87 19.90
CA ASN A 324 10.59 -32.63 19.89
C ASN A 324 10.86 -32.11 18.47
N ILE A 325 9.83 -32.09 17.62
CA ILE A 325 9.88 -31.17 16.48
C ILE A 325 9.52 -29.79 17.03
N HIS A 326 10.49 -29.15 17.68
CA HIS A 326 10.38 -27.78 18.19
C HIS A 326 9.83 -26.84 17.10
N ALA A 327 10.20 -27.09 15.83
CA ALA A 327 9.64 -26.39 14.68
C ALA A 327 8.12 -26.62 14.48
N THR A 328 7.58 -27.82 14.66
CA THR A 328 6.14 -28.08 14.49
C THR A 328 5.31 -27.51 15.65
N VAL A 329 5.84 -27.49 16.87
CA VAL A 329 5.17 -26.86 18.02
C VAL A 329 5.21 -25.34 17.89
N VAL A 330 6.36 -24.75 17.57
CA VAL A 330 6.51 -23.31 17.36
C VAL A 330 5.68 -22.85 16.17
N ILE A 331 5.72 -23.57 15.04
CA ILE A 331 4.85 -23.26 13.89
C ILE A 331 3.38 -23.49 14.26
N GLY A 332 3.03 -24.54 15.01
CA GLY A 332 1.67 -24.75 15.51
C GLY A 332 1.16 -23.62 16.42
N ILE A 333 2.03 -23.04 17.25
CA ILE A 333 1.74 -21.87 18.09
C ILE A 333 1.59 -20.62 17.22
N ILE A 334 2.49 -20.40 16.26
CA ILE A 334 2.41 -19.32 15.26
C ILE A 334 1.10 -19.42 14.47
N MET A 335 0.68 -20.64 14.11
CA MET A 335 -0.57 -20.91 13.40
C MET A 335 -1.81 -20.72 14.26
N SER A 336 -1.76 -21.17 15.52
CA SER A 336 -2.84 -20.95 16.48
C SER A 336 -3.01 -19.46 16.78
N ARG A 337 -1.90 -18.74 16.96
CA ARG A 337 -1.90 -17.30 17.25
C ARG A 337 -2.35 -16.49 16.04
N SER A 338 -1.80 -16.74 14.85
CA SER A 338 -2.26 -16.09 13.62
C SER A 338 -3.74 -16.36 13.37
N ARG A 339 -4.22 -17.59 13.57
CA ARG A 339 -5.65 -17.92 13.44
C ARG A 339 -6.51 -17.21 14.48
N ARG A 340 -6.08 -17.09 15.73
CA ARG A 340 -6.80 -16.32 16.76
C ARG A 340 -6.83 -14.82 16.45
N ILE A 341 -5.75 -14.27 15.91
CA ILE A 341 -5.70 -12.87 15.46
C ILE A 341 -6.65 -12.66 14.28
N LEU A 342 -6.63 -13.54 13.27
CA LEU A 342 -7.55 -13.49 12.13
C LEU A 342 -9.00 -13.67 12.56
N GLN A 343 -9.29 -14.56 13.51
CA GLN A 343 -10.62 -14.69 14.11
C GLN A 343 -11.03 -13.44 14.89
N ALA A 344 -10.11 -12.74 15.56
CA ALA A 344 -10.43 -11.46 16.20
C ALA A 344 -10.80 -10.37 15.17
N PHE A 345 -10.24 -10.45 13.95
CA PHE A 345 -10.65 -9.62 12.82
C PHE A 345 -12.00 -10.07 12.21
N ASP A 346 -12.30 -11.37 12.14
CA ASP A 346 -13.53 -11.92 11.53
C ASP A 346 -14.77 -11.96 12.46
N VAL A 347 -14.62 -12.30 13.75
CA VAL A 347 -15.73 -12.46 14.72
C VAL A 347 -16.38 -11.10 15.05
N ASN A 348 -15.63 -10.02 14.95
CA ASN A 348 -16.14 -8.65 15.10
C ASN A 348 -16.64 -8.12 13.75
N GLY A 349 -17.55 -8.86 13.10
CA GLY A 349 -18.12 -8.68 11.75
C GLY A 349 -18.74 -7.31 11.42
N GLY A 350 -17.93 -6.27 11.55
CA GLY A 350 -18.20 -4.85 11.31
C GLY A 350 -16.93 -3.99 11.36
N MET A 351 -15.74 -4.61 11.36
CA MET A 351 -14.43 -3.96 11.19
C MET A 351 -13.94 -3.93 9.73
N LEU A 352 -14.74 -4.38 8.75
CA LEU A 352 -14.43 -4.25 7.32
C LEU A 352 -15.52 -3.50 6.57
#